data_AF-A0A8J7FM69-F1
#
_entry.id   AF-A0A8J7FM69-F1
#
_cell.length_a   1.000
_cell.length_b   1.000
_cell.length_c   1.000
_cell.angle_alpha   90.00
_cell.angle_beta   90.00
_cell.angle_gamma   90.00
#
_symmetry.space_group_name_H-M   'P 1'
#
loop_
_entity.id
_entity.type
_entity.pdbx_description
1 polymer ?
#
loop_
_entity_poly.entity_id
_entity_poly.type
_entity_poly.pdbx_seq_one_letter_code
_entity_poly.pdbx_strand_id
1 'polypeptide(L)'
;MDNTISIWIPIIAALSSSIITGLITIAISSLNKKAELEKIKTQSMINAGVEFWKTHVEIAKIKGATTIPPMSSYVLHMHKVSEIMFDPTTTKYNLNSRLSEATDLMIEMDKFWEEQTAARSKT
;
A
#
# COMPACT_ATOMS: atom_id res chain seq x y z
N MET A 1 25.94 -55.79 20.98
CA MET A 1 25.26 -54.74 20.20
C MET A 1 23.92 -54.54 20.87
N ASP A 2 23.84 -53.66 21.86
CA ASP A 2 22.57 -53.36 22.53
C ASP A 2 22.24 -51.89 22.27
N ASN A 3 21.62 -51.65 21.11
CA ASN A 3 21.00 -50.36 20.81
C ASN A 3 19.60 -50.32 21.44
N THR A 4 19.56 -50.34 22.77
CA THR A 4 18.34 -49.99 23.52
C THR A 4 18.21 -48.46 23.49
N ILE A 5 17.64 -47.94 22.40
CA ILE A 5 17.23 -46.54 22.34
C ILE A 5 16.21 -46.34 23.45
N SER A 6 16.61 -45.60 24.49
CA SER A 6 15.78 -45.32 25.65
C SER A 6 14.46 -44.70 25.19
N ILE A 7 13.31 -45.31 25.54
CA ILE A 7 11.95 -44.93 25.11
C ILE A 7 11.65 -43.44 25.34
N TRP A 8 12.34 -42.81 26.29
CA TRP A 8 12.25 -41.39 26.59
C TRP A 8 12.77 -40.48 25.49
N ILE A 9 13.75 -40.92 24.69
CA ILE A 9 14.37 -40.13 23.62
C ILE A 9 13.36 -39.77 22.51
N PRO A 10 12.60 -40.71 21.91
CA PRO A 10 11.60 -40.36 20.91
C PRO A 10 10.43 -39.55 21.48
N ILE A 11 10.07 -39.74 22.76
CA ILE A 11 9.01 -38.96 23.43
C ILE A 11 9.45 -37.49 23.61
N ILE A 12 10.68 -37.28 24.11
CA ILE A 12 11.23 -35.93 24.28
C ILE A 12 11.41 -35.25 22.93
N ALA A 13 11.89 -35.97 21.91
CA ALA A 13 12.04 -35.44 20.55
C ALA A 13 10.69 -35.03 19.92
N ALA A 14 9.62 -35.81 20.14
CA ALA A 14 8.29 -35.48 19.65
C ALA A 14 7.70 -34.25 20.37
N LEU A 15 7.92 -34.15 21.69
CA LEU A 15 7.47 -32.99 22.48
C LEU A 15 8.26 -31.72 22.11
N SER A 16 9.58 -31.81 21.93
CA SER A 16 10.38 -30.64 21.53
C SER A 16 10.03 -30.18 20.12
N SER A 17 9.81 -31.12 19.18
CA SER A 17 9.46 -30.79 17.80
C SER A 17 8.08 -30.13 17.68
N SER A 18 7.10 -30.56 18.49
CA SER A 18 5.76 -29.95 18.48
C SER A 18 5.76 -28.53 19.08
N ILE A 19 6.56 -28.29 20.12
CA ILE A 19 6.75 -26.95 20.69
C ILE A 19 7.42 -26.00 19.70
N ILE A 20 8.50 -26.44 19.05
CA ILE A 20 9.22 -25.64 18.04
C ILE A 20 8.32 -25.31 16.85
N THR A 21 7.58 -26.30 16.36
CA THR A 21 6.64 -26.10 15.23
C THR A 21 5.50 -25.15 15.62
N GLY A 22 4.99 -25.23 16.84
CA GLY A 22 3.98 -24.29 17.37
C GLY A 22 4.49 -22.85 17.42
N LEU A 23 5.70 -22.64 17.94
CA LEU A 23 6.32 -21.31 18.01
C LEU A 23 6.60 -20.72 16.62
N ILE A 24 7.09 -21.53 15.68
CA ILE A 24 7.31 -21.10 14.29
C ILE A 24 5.97 -20.75 13.62
N THR A 25 4.93 -21.55 13.83
CA THR A 25 3.60 -21.29 13.27
C THR A 25 2.99 -19.99 13.82
N ILE A 26 3.17 -19.71 15.12
CA ILE A 26 2.73 -18.46 15.75
C ILE A 26 3.49 -17.26 15.15
N ALA A 27 4.81 -17.39 14.97
CA ALA A 27 5.62 -16.34 14.36
C ALA A 27 5.21 -16.06 12.91
N ILE A 28 5.03 -17.11 12.09
CA ILE A 28 4.57 -16.99 10.69
C ILE A 28 3.14 -16.42 10.64
N SER A 29 2.24 -16.88 11.52
CA SER A 29 0.86 -16.37 11.60
C SER A 29 0.83 -14.89 11.98
N SER A 30 1.70 -14.45 12.90
CA SER A 30 1.83 -13.04 13.28
C SER A 30 2.34 -12.17 12.14
N LEU A 31 3.36 -12.65 11.40
CA LEU A 31 3.90 -11.97 10.22
C LEU A 31 2.87 -11.88 9.09
N ASN A 32 2.15 -12.98 8.81
CA ASN A 32 1.11 -13.03 7.79
C ASN A 32 -0.07 -12.12 8.15
N LYS A 33 -0.49 -12.08 9.43
CA LYS A 33 -1.54 -11.15 9.88
C LYS A 33 -1.15 -9.70 9.68
N LYS A 34 0.10 -9.32 9.96
CA LYS A 34 0.58 -7.95 9.70
C LYS A 34 0.57 -7.61 8.21
N ALA A 35 1.09 -8.50 7.37
CA ALA A 35 1.09 -8.31 5.92
C ALA A 35 -0.34 -8.26 5.34
N GLU A 36 -1.25 -9.08 5.85
CA GLU A 36 -2.65 -9.11 5.43
C GLU A 36 -3.38 -7.83 5.87
N LEU A 37 -3.14 -7.34 7.10
CA LEU A 37 -3.65 -6.05 7.56
C LEU A 37 -3.14 -4.88 6.72
N GLU A 38 -1.85 -4.87 6.36
CA GLU A 38 -1.30 -3.86 5.46
C GLU A 38 -1.90 -3.94 4.05
N LYS A 39 -2.13 -5.14 3.54
CA LYS A 39 -2.79 -5.36 2.26
C LYS A 39 -4.24 -4.88 2.29
N ILE A 40 -5.00 -5.22 3.33
CA ILE A 40 -6.38 -4.76 3.53
C ILE A 40 -6.44 -3.25 3.65
N LYS A 41 -5.53 -2.65 4.43
CA LYS A 41 -5.40 -1.19 4.58
C LYS A 41 -5.12 -0.54 3.23
N THR A 42 -4.15 -1.06 2.47
CA THR A 42 -3.79 -0.55 1.15
C THR A 42 -4.96 -0.66 0.17
N GLN A 43 -5.63 -1.81 0.14
CA GLN A 43 -6.79 -2.02 -0.72
C GLN A 43 -7.96 -1.09 -0.35
N SER A 44 -8.20 -0.87 0.95
CA SER A 44 -9.22 0.07 1.42
C SER A 44 -8.88 1.50 1.03
N MET A 45 -7.61 1.91 1.13
CA MET A 45 -7.15 3.24 0.68
C MET A 45 -7.29 3.42 -0.83
N ILE A 46 -6.98 2.39 -1.63
CA ILE A 46 -7.18 2.41 -3.09
C ILE A 46 -8.67 2.53 -3.41
N ASN A 47 -9.52 1.70 -2.81
CA ASN A 47 -10.96 1.72 -3.07
C ASN A 47 -11.57 3.09 -2.69
N ALA A 48 -11.19 3.64 -1.54
CA ALA A 48 -11.60 4.98 -1.12
C ALA A 48 -11.09 6.06 -2.08
N GLY A 49 -9.84 5.95 -2.54
CA GLY A 49 -9.26 6.87 -3.53
C GLY A 49 -10.00 6.82 -4.88
N VAL A 50 -10.40 5.64 -5.34
CA VAL A 50 -11.20 5.44 -6.56
C VAL A 50 -12.59 6.04 -6.42
N GLU A 51 -13.24 5.82 -5.29
CA GLU A 51 -14.58 6.36 -5.02
C GLU A 51 -14.55 7.90 -4.96
N PHE A 52 -13.56 8.45 -4.25
CA PHE A 52 -13.37 9.89 -4.15
C PHE A 52 -13.02 10.52 -5.51
N TRP A 53 -12.20 9.85 -6.33
CA TRP A 53 -11.94 10.26 -7.71
C TRP A 53 -13.23 10.32 -8.52
N LYS A 54 -14.09 9.28 -8.48
CA LYS A 54 -15.37 9.27 -9.21
C LYS A 54 -16.25 10.46 -8.83
N THR A 55 -16.40 10.73 -7.54
CA THR A 55 -17.14 11.90 -7.05
C THR A 55 -16.52 13.20 -7.55
N HIS A 56 -15.19 13.31 -7.53
CA HIS A 56 -14.49 14.48 -8.05
C HIS A 56 -14.73 14.68 -9.54
N VAL A 57 -14.69 13.60 -10.33
CA VAL A 57 -15.02 13.60 -11.76
C VAL A 57 -16.45 14.06 -12.00
N GLU A 58 -17.41 13.56 -11.24
CA GLU A 58 -18.82 13.95 -11.36
C GLU A 58 -19.01 15.45 -11.07
N ILE A 59 -18.39 15.95 -10.00
CA ILE A 59 -18.41 17.39 -9.67
C ILE A 59 -17.74 18.21 -10.76
N ALA A 60 -16.59 17.76 -11.27
CA ALA A 60 -15.85 18.41 -12.33
C ALA A 60 -16.67 18.49 -13.63
N LYS A 61 -17.38 17.41 -13.99
CA LYS A 61 -18.32 17.38 -15.12
C LYS A 61 -19.48 18.37 -14.95
N ILE A 62 -20.08 18.42 -13.76
CA ILE A 62 -21.17 19.38 -13.46
C ILE A 62 -20.68 20.82 -13.57
N LYS A 63 -19.42 21.08 -13.18
CA LYS A 63 -18.80 22.42 -13.23
C LYS A 63 -18.18 22.76 -14.60
N GLY A 64 -18.28 21.89 -15.59
CA GLY A 64 -17.73 22.12 -16.93
C GLY A 64 -16.21 22.09 -16.99
N ALA A 65 -15.54 21.37 -16.08
CA ALA A 65 -14.09 21.21 -16.14
C ALA A 65 -13.69 20.50 -17.44
N THR A 66 -12.74 21.09 -18.15
CA THR A 66 -12.25 20.60 -19.45
C THR A 66 -11.29 19.42 -19.33
N THR A 67 -10.71 19.21 -18.15
CA THR A 67 -9.68 18.20 -17.91
C THR A 67 -9.98 17.45 -16.63
N ILE A 68 -10.09 16.13 -16.75
CA ILE A 68 -10.25 15.22 -15.62
C ILE A 68 -8.91 14.49 -15.43
N PRO A 69 -8.23 14.64 -14.29
CA PRO A 69 -6.96 13.97 -14.08
C PRO A 69 -7.16 12.45 -14.10
N PRO A 70 -6.24 11.69 -14.72
CA PRO A 70 -6.18 10.24 -14.65
C PRO A 70 -6.26 9.74 -13.21
N MET A 71 -7.00 8.64 -13.00
CA MET A 71 -7.19 8.03 -11.69
C MET A 71 -5.87 7.66 -11.01
N SER A 72 -4.88 7.20 -11.78
CA SER A 72 -3.53 6.87 -11.31
C SER A 72 -2.83 8.08 -10.68
N SER A 73 -2.85 9.22 -11.37
CA SER A 73 -2.26 10.48 -10.89
C SER A 73 -2.98 10.99 -9.64
N TYR A 74 -4.31 10.86 -9.61
CA TYR A 74 -5.12 11.24 -8.46
C TYR A 74 -4.84 10.40 -7.21
N VAL A 75 -4.74 9.06 -7.37
CA VAL A 75 -4.41 8.15 -6.27
C VAL A 75 -3.00 8.45 -5.74
N LEU A 76 -2.04 8.75 -6.62
CA LEU A 76 -0.68 9.11 -6.22
C LEU A 76 -0.64 10.43 -5.46
N HIS A 77 -1.39 11.44 -5.91
CA HIS A 77 -1.53 12.71 -5.21
C HIS A 77 -2.11 12.50 -3.80
N MET A 78 -3.21 11.75 -3.68
CA MET A 78 -3.82 11.45 -2.37
C MET A 78 -2.89 10.65 -1.46
N HIS A 79 -2.13 9.72 -2.03
CA HIS A 79 -1.11 8.97 -1.28
C HIS A 79 -0.03 9.91 -0.74
N LYS A 80 0.51 10.80 -1.58
CA LYS A 80 1.56 11.74 -1.16
C LYS A 80 1.06 12.76 -0.13
N VAL A 81 -0.16 13.27 -0.30
CA VAL A 81 -0.83 14.12 0.70
C VAL A 81 -0.98 13.37 2.03
N SER A 82 -1.38 12.09 2.01
CA SER A 82 -1.46 11.26 3.20
C SER A 82 -0.10 11.13 3.90
N GLU A 83 0.99 10.85 3.15
CA GLU A 83 2.34 10.82 3.71
C GLU A 83 2.70 12.13 4.41
N ILE A 84 2.41 13.29 3.78
CA ILE A 84 2.71 14.61 4.34
C ILE A 84 1.88 14.86 5.61
N MET A 85 0.59 14.49 5.61
CA MET A 85 -0.32 14.72 6.73
C MET A 85 0.06 13.89 7.97
N PHE A 86 0.63 12.69 7.78
CA PHE A 86 1.04 11.81 8.87
C PHE A 86 2.54 11.90 9.21
N ASP A 87 3.32 12.69 8.48
CA ASP A 87 4.73 12.89 8.76
C ASP A 87 4.92 13.81 9.99
N PRO A 88 5.61 13.34 11.05
CA PRO A 88 5.87 14.13 12.26
C PRO A 88 6.68 15.43 12.01
N THR A 89 7.37 15.51 10.88
CA THR A 89 8.18 16.68 10.49
C THR A 89 7.36 17.76 9.77
N THR A 90 6.09 17.47 9.44
CA THR A 90 5.19 18.45 8.84
C THR A 90 4.75 19.48 9.88
N THR A 91 5.03 20.74 9.59
CA THR A 91 4.66 21.89 10.40
C THR A 91 3.84 22.86 9.56
N LYS A 92 3.13 23.78 10.21
CA LYS A 92 2.36 24.83 9.51
C LYS A 92 3.20 25.67 8.54
N TYR A 93 4.50 25.79 8.78
CA TYR A 93 5.42 26.60 7.97
C TYR A 93 5.91 25.88 6.72
N ASN A 94 6.01 24.55 6.73
CA ASN A 94 6.49 23.76 5.59
C ASN A 94 5.36 23.04 4.82
N LEU A 95 4.14 22.99 5.37
CA LEU A 95 3.00 22.28 4.79
C LEU A 95 2.72 22.67 3.33
N ASN A 96 2.67 23.97 3.02
CA ASN A 96 2.39 24.42 1.65
C ASN A 96 3.49 23.99 0.66
N SER A 97 4.76 24.06 1.07
CA SER A 97 5.88 23.61 0.24
C SER A 97 5.76 22.11 -0.04
N ARG A 98 5.47 21.32 1.00
CA ARG A 98 5.33 19.86 0.86
C ARG A 98 4.10 19.47 0.02
N LEU A 99 2.98 20.16 0.19
CA LEU A 99 1.79 19.94 -0.65
C LEU A 99 2.03 20.35 -2.12
N SER A 100 2.87 21.36 -2.36
CA SER A 100 3.31 21.71 -3.70
C SER A 100 4.07 20.56 -4.34
N GLU A 101 5.00 19.93 -3.63
CA GLU A 101 5.74 18.76 -4.14
C GLU A 101 4.79 17.61 -4.54
N ALA A 102 3.71 17.39 -3.76
CA ALA A 102 2.69 16.39 -4.12
C ALA A 102 1.94 16.75 -5.41
N THR A 103 1.67 18.04 -5.61
CA THR A 103 0.99 18.56 -6.80
C THR A 103 1.90 18.49 -8.02
N ASP A 104 3.18 18.84 -7.88
CA ASP A 104 4.17 18.79 -8.96
C ASP A 104 4.36 17.35 -9.46
N LEU A 105 4.38 16.39 -8.54
CA LEU A 105 4.44 14.96 -8.85
C LEU A 105 3.22 14.48 -9.66
N MET A 106 2.02 15.00 -9.34
CA MET A 106 0.79 14.71 -10.09
C MET A 106 0.88 15.27 -11.51
N ILE A 107 1.31 16.52 -11.66
CA ILE A 107 1.46 17.18 -12.97
C ILE A 107 2.45 16.43 -13.85
N GLU A 108 3.58 15.98 -13.30
CA GLU A 108 4.58 15.25 -14.06
C GLU A 108 4.08 13.87 -14.50
N MET A 109 3.31 13.19 -13.64
CA MET A 109 2.63 11.95 -14.00
C MET A 109 1.59 12.13 -15.12
N ASP A 110 0.85 13.24 -15.11
CA ASP A 110 -0.12 13.54 -16.16
C ASP A 110 0.56 13.73 -17.51
N LYS A 111 1.65 14.51 -17.56
CA LYS A 111 2.46 14.65 -18.79
C LYS A 111 2.96 13.30 -19.30
N PHE A 112 3.50 12.46 -18.42
CA PHE A 112 3.97 11.12 -18.80
C PHE A 112 2.87 10.28 -19.45
N TRP A 113 1.64 10.33 -18.93
CA TRP A 113 0.51 9.60 -19.51
C TRP A 113 0.03 10.20 -20.83
N GLU A 114 0.04 11.52 -20.98
CA GLU A 114 -0.27 12.19 -22.24
C GLU A 114 0.72 11.77 -23.35
N GLU A 115 2.02 11.76 -23.04
CA GLU A 115 3.08 11.32 -23.95
C GLU A 115 2.93 9.85 -24.36
N GLN A 116 2.67 8.96 -23.40
CA GLN A 116 2.41 7.53 -23.67
C GLN A 116 1.16 7.31 -24.53
N THR A 117 0.10 8.06 -24.28
CA THR A 117 -1.17 7.94 -25.03
C THR A 117 -0.98 8.43 -26.46
N ALA A 118 -0.27 9.55 -26.65
CA ALA A 118 0.06 10.08 -27.97
C ALA A 118 1.02 9.18 -28.77
N ALA A 119 1.91 8.45 -28.09
CA ALA A 119 2.78 7.46 -28.73
C ALA A 119 1.99 6.23 -29.21
N ARG A 120 1.06 5.72 -28.39
CA ARG A 120 0.21 4.57 -28.76
C ARG A 120 -0.75 4.86 -29.89
N SER A 121 -1.25 6.09 -30.03
CA SER A 121 -2.15 6.45 -31.15
C SER A 121 -1.44 6.56 -32.51
N LYS A 122 -0.11 6.52 -32.54
CA LYS A 122 0.71 6.59 -33.77
C LYS A 122 1.19 5.22 -34.25
N THR A 123 0.86 4.14 -33.52
CA THR A 123 1.23 2.75 -33.84
C THR A 123 -0.01 2.00 -34.33
#